data_AF-A0A953W1L1-F1
#
_entry.id   AF-A0A953W1L1-F1
#
_cell.length_a   1.000
_cell.length_b   1.000
_cell.length_c   1.000
_cell.angle_alpha   90.00
_cell.angle_beta   90.00
_cell.angle_gamma   90.00
#
_symmetry.space_group_name_H-M   'P 1'
#
loop_
_entity.id
_entity.type
_entity.pdbx_description
1 polymer ?
#
loop_
_entity_poly.entity_id
_entity_poly.type
_entity_poly.pdbx_seq_one_letter_code
_entity_poly.pdbx_strand_id
1 'polypeptide(L)'
;EMILDAGAAAVHFRIASPPTAWPCFYGVDTPDREKLLAATMSEEEMRQHLGVDSLKFISLDGLYRAVGEASGREAACPQYCDACFSGDYPVRPADMLARGFELKAAE
;
A
#
# COMPACT_ATOMS: atom_id res chain seq x y z
N GLU A 1 -3.50 -8.45 -19.29
CA GLU A 1 -4.00 -9.13 -20.50
C GLU A 1 -4.05 -8.18 -21.71
N MET A 2 -4.94 -7.17 -21.77
CA MET A 2 -5.09 -6.28 -22.94
C MET A 2 -3.78 -5.80 -23.61
N ILE A 3 -2.78 -5.35 -22.83
CA ILE A 3 -1.49 -4.87 -23.38
C ILE A 3 -0.62 -6.02 -23.93
N LEU A 4 -0.66 -7.19 -23.29
CA LEU A 4 0.06 -8.38 -23.76
C LEU A 4 -0.59 -8.90 -25.06
N ASP A 5 -1.92 -8.95 -25.10
CA ASP A 5 -2.68 -9.40 -26.27
C ASP A 5 -2.49 -8.46 -27.48
N ALA A 6 -2.18 -7.19 -27.22
CA ALA A 6 -1.83 -6.21 -28.25
C ALA A 6 -0.41 -6.40 -28.82
N GLY A 7 0.36 -7.39 -28.34
CA GLY A 7 1.69 -7.74 -28.87
C GLY A 7 2.85 -6.98 -28.23
N ALA A 8 2.69 -6.45 -27.01
CA ALA A 8 3.79 -5.84 -26.28
C ALA A 8 4.89 -6.88 -26.00
N ALA A 9 6.16 -6.51 -26.26
CA ALA A 9 7.30 -7.38 -26.00
C ALA A 9 7.56 -7.60 -24.49
N ALA A 10 7.22 -6.61 -23.68
CA ALA A 10 7.27 -6.66 -22.22
C ALA A 10 6.31 -5.65 -21.61
N VAL A 11 5.79 -5.94 -20.43
CA VAL A 11 4.89 -5.10 -19.64
C VAL A 11 5.48 -4.87 -18.25
N HIS A 12 5.71 -3.61 -17.91
CA HIS A 12 6.27 -3.22 -16.62
C HIS A 12 5.30 -2.32 -15.86
N PHE A 13 4.82 -2.78 -14.71
CA PHE A 13 3.94 -2.02 -13.83
C PHE A 13 4.78 -1.18 -12.87
N ARG A 14 4.48 0.12 -12.83
CA ARG A 14 5.14 1.11 -11.95
C ARG A 14 4.05 1.89 -11.22
N ILE A 15 3.91 1.62 -9.93
CA ILE A 15 2.82 2.13 -9.12
C ILE A 15 3.32 3.36 -8.34
N ALA A 16 2.60 4.47 -8.48
CA ALA A 16 2.93 5.76 -7.87
C ALA A 16 2.53 5.86 -6.39
N SER A 17 2.28 4.73 -5.73
CA SER A 17 2.05 4.62 -4.30
C SER A 17 2.88 3.46 -3.73
N PRO A 18 3.15 3.45 -2.41
CA PRO A 18 3.53 2.24 -1.72
C PRO A 18 2.43 1.16 -1.80
N PRO A 19 2.74 -0.10 -1.46
CA PRO A 19 1.74 -1.16 -1.44
C PRO A 19 0.64 -0.88 -0.40
N THR A 20 -0.62 -0.91 -0.84
CA THR A 20 -1.79 -0.73 0.03
C THR A 20 -2.10 -2.03 0.78
N ALA A 21 -1.53 -2.20 1.96
CA ALA A 21 -1.64 -3.43 2.76
C ALA A 21 -2.66 -3.34 3.91
N TRP A 22 -3.26 -2.16 4.11
CA TRP A 22 -4.18 -1.88 5.21
C TRP A 22 -5.42 -1.11 4.73
N PRO A 23 -6.61 -1.41 5.30
CA PRO A 23 -7.83 -0.66 5.00
C PRO A 23 -7.77 0.78 5.53
N CYS A 24 -8.55 1.68 4.94
CA CYS A 24 -8.77 3.01 5.45
C CYS A 24 -10.05 3.04 6.31
N PHE A 25 -10.00 3.77 7.42
CA PHE A 25 -11.18 4.03 8.27
C PHE A 25 -11.49 5.53 8.39
N TYR A 26 -10.86 6.37 7.56
CA TYR A 26 -10.99 7.83 7.61
C TYR A 26 -11.69 8.42 6.37
N GLY A 27 -12.39 7.59 5.60
CA GLY A 27 -13.27 8.04 4.52
C GLY A 27 -12.85 7.66 3.10
N VAL A 28 -11.69 7.02 2.90
CA VAL A 28 -11.38 6.37 1.61
C VAL A 28 -12.05 5.00 1.59
N ASP A 29 -12.81 4.70 0.53
CA ASP A 29 -13.42 3.39 0.34
C ASP A 29 -12.36 2.36 -0.05
N THR A 30 -12.08 1.42 0.85
CA THR A 30 -11.09 0.36 0.66
C THR A 30 -11.68 -0.98 1.07
N PRO A 31 -11.34 -2.08 0.37
CA PRO A 31 -11.75 -3.43 0.77
C PRO A 31 -11.24 -3.84 2.16
N ASP A 32 -11.83 -4.92 2.70
CA ASP A 32 -11.29 -5.62 3.85
C ASP A 32 -9.84 -6.07 3.61
N ARG A 33 -9.04 -6.11 4.67
CA ARG A 33 -7.59 -6.35 4.59
C ARG A 33 -7.22 -7.59 3.79
N GLU A 34 -7.91 -8.70 4.02
CA GLU A 34 -7.71 -9.99 3.32
C GLU A 34 -7.95 -9.94 1.81
N LYS A 35 -8.67 -8.93 1.31
CA LYS A 35 -8.93 -8.72 -0.12
C LYS A 35 -7.90 -7.81 -0.79
N LEU A 36 -7.00 -7.20 -0.01
CA LEU A 36 -5.90 -6.39 -0.52
C LEU A 36 -4.75 -7.33 -0.92
N LEU A 37 -4.34 -7.29 -2.19
CA LEU A 37 -3.22 -8.12 -2.68
C LEU A 37 -1.95 -7.90 -1.84
N ALA A 38 -1.60 -6.64 -1.56
CA ALA A 38 -0.40 -6.30 -0.80
C ALA A 38 -0.47 -6.68 0.70
N ALA A 39 -1.64 -7.10 1.21
CA ALA A 39 -1.76 -7.62 2.57
C ALA A 39 -1.49 -9.13 2.65
N THR A 40 -1.58 -9.84 1.53
CA THR A 40 -1.52 -11.32 1.47
C THR A 40 -0.43 -11.84 0.54
N MET A 41 0.12 -10.98 -0.31
CA MET A 41 1.14 -11.31 -1.31
C MET A 41 2.33 -10.34 -1.20
N SER A 42 3.53 -10.91 -1.32
CA SER A 42 4.76 -10.16 -1.59
C SER A 42 4.71 -9.49 -2.97
N GLU A 43 5.64 -8.55 -3.21
CA GLU A 43 5.76 -7.88 -4.52
C GLU A 43 5.97 -8.88 -5.67
N GLU A 44 6.73 -9.96 -5.43
CA GLU A 44 6.98 -10.99 -6.43
C GLU A 44 5.75 -11.86 -6.68
N GLU A 45 5.01 -12.24 -5.63
CA GLU A 45 3.74 -12.96 -5.78
C GLU A 45 2.70 -12.11 -6.52
N MET A 46 2.62 -10.81 -6.22
CA MET A 46 1.77 -9.87 -6.97
C MET A 46 2.20 -9.76 -8.43
N ARG A 47 3.50 -9.68 -8.72
CA ARG A 47 4.02 -9.65 -10.11
C ARG A 47 3.58 -10.89 -10.89
N GLN A 48 3.72 -12.07 -10.28
CA GLN A 48 3.31 -13.35 -10.88
C GLN A 48 1.79 -13.41 -11.05
N HIS A 49 1.02 -13.01 -10.05
CA HIS A 49 -0.44 -12.97 -10.10
C HIS A 49 -0.96 -12.07 -11.23
N LEU A 50 -0.31 -10.93 -11.48
CA LEU A 50 -0.65 -9.99 -12.55
C LEU A 50 -0.14 -10.42 -13.94
N GLY A 51 0.77 -11.40 -14.01
CA GLY A 51 1.35 -11.88 -15.27
C GLY A 51 2.21 -10.84 -16.00
N VAL A 52 2.92 -9.98 -15.27
CA VAL A 52 3.75 -8.90 -15.84
C VAL A 52 5.25 -9.17 -15.68
N ASP A 53 6.07 -8.60 -16.57
CA ASP A 53 7.52 -8.80 -16.56
C ASP A 53 8.20 -8.17 -15.33
N SER A 54 7.72 -7.00 -14.89
CA SER A 54 8.15 -6.45 -13.61
C SER A 54 7.08 -5.59 -12.96
N LEU A 55 7.07 -5.59 -11.63
CA LEU A 55 6.22 -4.75 -10.79
C LEU A 55 7.13 -3.99 -9.82
N LYS A 56 6.92 -2.68 -9.67
CA LYS A 56 7.56 -1.88 -8.63
C LYS A 56 6.60 -0.83 -8.09
N PHE A 57 6.68 -0.63 -6.78
CA PHE A 57 6.04 0.44 -6.04
C PHE A 57 7.07 1.49 -5.65
N ILE A 58 6.65 2.74 -5.45
CA ILE A 58 7.50 3.71 -4.76
C ILE A 58 7.61 3.33 -3.28
N SER A 59 8.73 3.66 -2.63
CA SER A 59 8.85 3.48 -1.19
C SER A 59 8.03 4.51 -0.43
N LEU A 60 7.71 4.23 0.83
CA LEU A 60 7.00 5.18 1.70
C LEU A 60 7.79 6.49 1.86
N ASP A 61 9.10 6.42 2.10
CA ASP A 61 9.95 7.62 2.09
C ASP A 61 9.98 8.33 0.73
N GLY A 62 9.92 7.56 -0.36
CA GLY A 62 9.85 8.12 -1.71
C GLY A 62 8.58 8.93 -1.92
N LEU A 63 7.44 8.46 -1.41
CA LEU A 63 6.17 9.19 -1.43
C LEU A 63 6.28 10.49 -0.63
N TYR A 64 6.81 10.44 0.60
CA TYR A 64 6.99 11.62 1.45
C TYR A 64 7.87 12.68 0.79
N ARG A 65 9.01 12.27 0.20
CA ARG A 65 9.86 13.20 -0.56
C ARG A 65 9.14 13.82 -1.75
N ALA A 66 8.27 13.07 -2.43
CA ALA A 66 7.53 13.56 -3.59
C ALA A 66 6.47 14.62 -3.22
N VAL A 67 5.98 14.62 -1.98
CA VAL A 67 4.97 15.58 -1.49
C VAL A 67 5.56 16.73 -0.65
N GLY A 68 6.89 16.86 -0.59
CA GLY A 68 7.57 18.02 0.01
C GLY A 68 8.35 17.74 1.29
N GLU A 69 8.30 16.51 1.82
CA GLU A 69 9.06 16.12 3.01
C GLU A 69 10.43 15.59 2.61
N ALA A 70 11.41 16.50 2.43
CA ALA A 70 12.71 16.19 1.84
C ALA A 70 13.49 15.08 2.58
N SER A 71 13.28 14.96 3.90
CA SER A 71 13.91 13.95 4.76
C SER A 71 13.23 12.57 4.72
N GLY A 72 12.11 12.42 4.00
CA GLY A 72 11.29 11.20 4.01
C GLY A 72 10.26 11.20 5.14
N ARG A 73 9.82 10.01 5.57
CA ARG A 73 8.80 9.86 6.60
C ARG A 73 9.39 9.95 8.01
N GLU A 74 8.82 10.81 8.85
CA GLU A 74 9.10 10.82 10.28
C GLU A 74 8.20 9.84 11.03
N ALA A 75 8.66 8.60 11.27
CA ALA A 75 7.82 7.54 11.82
C ALA A 75 7.18 7.85 13.19
N ALA A 76 7.85 8.64 14.04
CA ALA A 76 7.33 9.03 15.35
C ALA A 76 6.23 10.11 15.27
N CYS A 77 6.19 10.88 14.17
CA CYS A 77 5.25 11.97 13.96
C CYS A 77 5.01 12.17 12.45
N PRO A 78 4.28 11.25 11.79
CA PRO A 78 4.09 11.33 10.35
C PRO A 78 3.26 12.57 9.97
N GLN A 79 3.74 13.34 9.00
CA GLN A 79 3.14 14.60 8.53
C GLN A 79 1.82 14.39 7.76
N TYR A 80 1.63 13.20 7.20
CA TYR A 80 0.44 12.78 6.47
C TYR A 80 -0.13 11.49 7.05
N CYS A 81 -1.42 11.26 6.84
CA CYS A 81 -2.01 9.96 7.09
C CYS A 81 -1.53 8.97 6.02
N ASP A 82 -0.78 7.95 6.43
CA ASP A 82 -0.29 6.90 5.56
C ASP A 82 -0.66 5.48 6.02
N ALA A 83 -1.66 5.39 6.91
CA ALA A 83 -2.09 4.14 7.56
C ALA A 83 -2.36 3.00 6.56
N CYS A 84 -2.90 3.31 5.38
CA CYS A 84 -3.18 2.33 4.32
C CYS A 84 -1.91 1.60 3.81
N PHE A 85 -0.75 2.24 3.97
CA PHE A 85 0.56 1.73 3.57
C PHE A 85 1.35 1.23 4.79
N SER A 86 1.42 2.03 5.85
CA SER A 86 2.26 1.79 7.03
C SER A 86 1.62 0.85 8.06
N GLY A 87 0.28 0.85 8.15
CA GLY A 87 -0.47 0.26 9.25
C GLY A 87 -0.49 1.12 10.52
N ASP A 88 0.16 2.29 10.51
CA ASP A 88 0.22 3.21 11.64
C ASP A 88 -0.98 4.15 11.59
N TYR A 89 -2.02 3.85 12.37
CA TYR A 89 -3.24 4.67 12.42
C TYR A 89 -3.03 5.85 13.39
N PRO A 90 -2.99 7.12 12.90
CA PRO A 90 -2.78 8.28 13.76
C PRO A 90 -3.92 8.51 14.76
N VAL A 91 -5.13 8.04 14.42
CA VAL A 91 -6.28 8.02 15.32
C VAL A 91 -6.74 6.57 15.49
N ARG A 92 -6.76 6.09 16.72
CA ARG A 92 -7.15 4.70 17.00
C ARG A 92 -8.59 4.44 16.49
N PRO A 93 -8.81 3.48 15.56
CA PRO A 93 -10.14 3.20 15.00
C PRO A 93 -10.95 2.32 15.96
N ALA A 94 -11.44 2.91 17.05
CA ALA A 94 -12.01 2.18 18.18
C ALA A 94 -13.20 1.28 17.83
N ASP A 95 -14.04 1.72 16.90
CA ASP A 95 -15.18 0.98 16.37
C ASP A 95 -14.74 -0.26 15.57
N MET A 96 -13.67 -0.16 14.78
CA MET A 96 -13.11 -1.30 14.06
C MET A 96 -12.45 -2.30 14.99
N LEU A 97 -11.76 -1.82 16.04
CA LEU A 97 -11.20 -2.70 17.07
C LEU A 97 -12.29 -3.48 17.81
N ALA A 98 -13.42 -2.84 18.12
CA ALA A 98 -14.57 -3.51 18.72
C ALA A 98 -15.18 -4.57 17.78
N ARG A 99 -14.99 -4.42 16.47
CA ARG A 99 -15.38 -5.38 15.43
C ARG A 99 -14.32 -6.44 15.14
N GLY A 100 -13.23 -6.48 15.91
CA GLY A 100 -12.18 -7.49 15.80
C GLY A 100 -11.05 -7.17 14.83
N PHE A 101 -10.95 -5.92 14.34
CA PHE A 101 -9.77 -5.51 13.59
C PHE A 101 -8.53 -5.47 14.49
N GLU A 102 -7.40 -5.97 13.99
CA GLU A 102 -6.12 -5.96 14.69
C GLU A 102 -5.18 -4.94 14.06
N LEU A 103 -4.62 -4.05 14.90
CA LEU A 103 -3.59 -3.11 14.47
C LEU A 103 -2.28 -3.84 14.16
N LYS A 104 -1.40 -3.18 13.41
CA LYS A 104 -0.02 -3.63 13.24
C LYS A 104 0.61 -3.86 14.62
N ALA A 105 1.25 -5.03 14.79
CA ALA A 105 2.06 -5.29 15.97
C ALA A 105 3.19 -4.26 16.05
N ALA A 106 3.50 -3.78 17.25
CA ALA A 106 4.68 -2.93 17.45
C ALA A 106 5.94 -3.75 17.14
N GLU A 107 6.77 -3.24 16.23
CA GLU A 107 8.09 -3.77 15.88
C GLU A 107 9.17 -3.26 16.84
#